data_AF-A0A966Y2Q1-F1
#
_entry.id   AF-A0A966Y2Q1-F1
#
_cell.length_a   1.000
_cell.length_b   1.000
_cell.length_c   1.000
_cell.angle_alpha   90.00
_cell.angle_beta   90.00
_cell.angle_gamma   90.00
#
_symmetry.space_group_name_H-M   'P 1'
#
loop_
_entity.id
_entity.type
_entity.pdbx_description
1 polymer ?
#
loop_
_entity_poly.entity_id
_entity_poly.type
_entity_poly.pdbx_seq_one_letter_code
_entity_poly.pdbx_strand_id
1 'polypeptide(L)'
;MGGALKKLVAVASCALALTSCASTSYQEAAMQASDIGDQKTATSLARKEVARFTGPDHCSSTNNLNCGTLALAYGTLASYQILDRDRAGGEESFRNARQALRLVDAASKASATAMVYRDVSEAYWKMGDRARAIDVFKDGRNAGADMYLYMSSAARAVDPQAADPPPDEPPSTGRPKVFAGMPAPAKAD
;
A
#
# COMPACT_ATOMS: atom_id res chain seq x y z
N MET A 1 7.86 35.40 66.33
CA MET A 1 8.56 34.80 65.19
C MET A 1 8.10 33.36 65.05
N GLY A 2 7.22 33.08 64.08
CA GLY A 2 6.68 31.74 63.83
C GLY A 2 6.60 31.51 62.33
N GLY A 3 7.67 30.94 61.77
CA GLY A 3 7.74 30.53 60.37
C GLY A 3 7.19 29.12 60.22
N ALA A 4 6.07 28.97 59.52
CA ALA A 4 5.56 27.68 59.09
C ALA A 4 5.63 27.62 57.57
N LEU A 5 6.59 26.82 57.07
CA LEU A 5 6.74 26.41 55.69
C LEU A 5 5.38 25.96 55.13
N LYS A 6 4.91 26.64 54.08
CA LYS A 6 3.73 26.24 53.32
C LYS A 6 4.13 25.89 51.89
N LYS A 7 3.83 24.64 51.55
CA LYS A 7 3.41 24.11 50.24
C LYS A 7 4.48 23.52 49.33
N LEU A 8 4.67 22.21 49.55
CA LEU A 8 4.35 21.13 48.60
C LEU A 8 4.61 21.41 47.12
N VAL A 9 5.66 20.73 46.66
CA VAL A 9 6.03 20.38 45.30
C VAL A 9 4.81 19.96 44.47
N ALA A 10 4.52 20.72 43.42
CA ALA A 10 3.62 20.31 42.34
C ALA A 10 4.48 19.92 41.13
N VAL A 11 4.95 18.67 41.10
CA VAL A 11 5.40 18.05 39.85
C VAL A 11 4.13 17.53 39.17
N ALA A 12 3.49 18.40 38.39
CA ALA A 12 2.40 18.01 37.51
C ALA A 12 3.02 17.30 36.29
N SER A 13 2.75 16.02 36.19
CA SER A 13 3.17 15.10 35.15
C SER A 13 2.70 15.60 33.77
N CYS A 14 3.63 16.11 32.94
CA CYS A 14 3.43 16.16 31.49
C CYS A 14 3.53 14.73 30.93
N ALA A 15 2.49 13.93 31.12
CA ALA A 15 2.40 12.57 30.57
C ALA A 15 1.06 12.30 29.86
N LEU A 16 0.36 13.35 29.40
CA LEU A 16 -0.87 13.23 28.64
C LEU A 16 -0.81 14.12 27.39
N ALA A 17 0.09 13.78 26.47
CA ALA A 17 0.12 14.38 25.12
C ALA A 17 0.73 13.44 24.06
N LEU A 18 0.47 12.13 24.12
CA LEU A 18 0.93 11.18 23.10
C LEU A 18 -0.16 10.34 22.42
N THR A 19 -1.44 10.57 22.67
CA THR A 19 -2.52 9.77 22.06
C THR A 19 -3.24 10.40 20.88
N SER A 20 -2.83 11.56 20.38
CA SER A 20 -3.54 12.26 19.28
C SER A 20 -2.88 12.23 17.90
N CYS A 21 -1.80 11.47 17.69
CA CYS A 21 -1.17 11.34 16.36
C CYS A 21 -1.09 9.90 15.81
N ALA A 22 -1.74 8.93 16.46
CA ALA A 22 -1.80 7.54 16.01
C ALA A 22 -3.22 7.17 15.56
N SER A 23 -3.79 7.89 14.61
CA SER A 23 -4.76 7.24 13.72
C SER A 23 -3.96 6.40 12.74
N THR A 24 -3.42 5.27 13.22
CA THR A 24 -2.86 4.22 12.35
C THR A 24 -3.95 3.89 11.34
N SER A 25 -3.66 4.13 10.06
CA SER A 25 -4.60 3.78 8.99
C SER A 25 -4.92 2.29 9.11
N TYR A 26 -6.17 1.88 8.85
CA TYR A 26 -6.48 0.44 8.86
C TYR A 26 -5.61 -0.31 7.85
N GLN A 27 -5.13 0.37 6.81
CA GLN A 27 -4.22 -0.14 5.81
C GLN A 27 -2.88 -0.62 6.38
N GLU A 28 -2.22 0.15 7.24
CA GLU A 28 -0.95 -0.26 7.86
C GLU A 28 -1.13 -1.52 8.72
N ALA A 29 -2.16 -1.51 9.57
CA ALA A 29 -2.48 -2.67 10.40
C ALA A 29 -2.88 -3.90 9.57
N ALA A 30 -3.59 -3.70 8.45
CA ALA A 30 -3.97 -4.78 7.55
C ALA A 30 -2.75 -5.38 6.85
N MET A 31 -1.80 -4.55 6.42
CA MET A 31 -0.54 -4.98 5.82
C MET A 31 0.27 -5.81 6.81
N GLN A 32 0.45 -5.30 8.03
CA GLN A 32 1.17 -6.04 9.08
C GLN A 32 0.52 -7.39 9.38
N ALA A 33 -0.82 -7.44 9.47
CA ALA A 33 -1.55 -8.69 9.66
C ALA A 33 -1.32 -9.66 8.49
N SER A 34 -1.37 -9.19 7.25
CA SER A 34 -1.10 -10.02 6.07
C SER A 34 0.34 -10.53 6.03
N ASP A 35 1.33 -9.70 6.37
CA ASP A 35 2.75 -10.06 6.34
C ASP A 35 3.08 -11.21 7.30
N ILE A 36 2.39 -11.30 8.44
CA ILE A 36 2.51 -12.42 9.39
C ILE A 36 1.57 -13.59 9.07
N GLY A 37 0.79 -13.51 7.99
CA GLY A 37 -0.13 -14.55 7.55
C GLY A 37 -1.52 -14.51 8.17
N ASP A 38 -1.86 -13.50 8.97
CA ASP A 38 -3.21 -13.30 9.53
C ASP A 38 -4.14 -12.63 8.51
N GLN A 39 -4.53 -13.40 7.49
CA GLN A 39 -5.35 -12.92 6.38
C GLN A 39 -6.78 -12.55 6.80
N LYS A 40 -7.31 -13.15 7.87
CA LYS A 40 -8.63 -12.80 8.41
C LYS A 40 -8.63 -11.41 9.01
N THR A 41 -7.62 -11.10 9.83
CA THR A 41 -7.47 -9.76 10.40
C THR A 41 -7.17 -8.73 9.31
N ALA A 42 -6.28 -9.06 8.37
CA ALA A 42 -5.98 -8.20 7.21
C ALA A 42 -7.25 -7.86 6.42
N THR A 43 -8.06 -8.86 6.10
CA THR A 43 -9.34 -8.68 5.39
C THR A 43 -10.33 -7.84 6.20
N SER A 44 -10.46 -8.09 7.50
CA SER A 44 -11.34 -7.31 8.39
C SER A 44 -10.96 -5.83 8.41
N LEU A 45 -9.66 -5.54 8.51
CA LEU A 45 -9.14 -4.16 8.51
C LEU A 45 -9.28 -3.50 7.13
N ALA A 46 -9.01 -4.22 6.03
CA ALA A 46 -9.20 -3.70 4.69
C ALA A 46 -10.68 -3.38 4.38
N ARG A 47 -11.63 -4.15 4.92
CA ARG A 47 -13.07 -3.80 4.83
C ARG A 47 -13.37 -2.47 5.53
N LYS A 48 -12.76 -2.21 6.68
CA LYS A 48 -12.91 -0.92 7.37
C LYS A 48 -12.31 0.23 6.56
N GLU A 49 -11.18 0.00 5.88
CA GLU A 49 -10.58 1.01 5.01
C GLU A 49 -11.48 1.33 3.81
N VAL A 50 -12.03 0.31 3.13
CA VAL A 50 -13.02 0.50 2.06
C VAL A 50 -14.21 1.33 2.53
N ALA A 51 -14.76 1.02 3.71
CA ALA A 51 -15.92 1.73 4.26
C ALA A 51 -15.69 3.24 4.48
N ARG A 52 -14.43 3.69 4.61
CA ARG A 52 -14.09 5.12 4.73
C ARG A 52 -14.30 5.90 3.43
N PHE A 53 -14.38 5.22 2.29
CA PHE A 53 -14.38 5.85 0.97
C PHE A 53 -15.59 5.45 0.11
N THR A 54 -16.53 4.64 0.61
CA THR A 54 -17.68 4.14 -0.17
C THR A 54 -18.89 5.08 -0.19
N GLY A 55 -18.87 6.19 0.55
CA GLY A 55 -19.94 7.19 0.49
C GLY A 55 -20.00 7.90 -0.88
N PRO A 56 -21.19 8.38 -1.32
CA PRO A 56 -21.36 9.05 -2.61
C PRO A 56 -20.52 10.34 -2.73
N ASP A 57 -20.18 10.95 -1.60
CA ASP A 57 -19.34 12.14 -1.51
C ASP A 57 -17.84 11.85 -1.69
N HIS A 58 -17.45 10.59 -1.90
CA HIS A 58 -16.05 10.20 -2.06
C HIS A 58 -15.70 9.79 -3.48
N CYS A 59 -16.57 9.02 -4.14
CA CYS A 59 -16.36 8.58 -5.51
C CYS A 59 -17.69 8.51 -6.27
N SER A 60 -17.87 9.42 -7.22
CA SER A 60 -19.01 9.50 -8.12
C SER A 60 -18.59 10.19 -9.43
N SER A 61 -19.51 10.23 -10.41
CA SER A 61 -19.28 10.94 -11.67
C SER A 61 -19.04 12.45 -11.52
N THR A 62 -19.52 13.05 -10.42
CA THR A 62 -19.39 14.49 -10.14
C THR A 62 -18.33 14.79 -9.08
N ASN A 63 -17.85 13.77 -8.36
CA ASN A 63 -16.80 13.90 -7.36
C ASN A 63 -15.88 12.68 -7.43
N ASN A 64 -14.76 12.83 -8.11
CA ASN A 64 -13.81 11.77 -8.41
C ASN A 64 -12.55 11.77 -7.54
N LEU A 65 -12.43 12.71 -6.60
CA LEU A 65 -11.21 12.96 -5.83
C LEU A 65 -10.70 11.71 -5.09
N ASN A 66 -11.60 10.89 -4.54
CA ASN A 66 -11.22 9.68 -3.81
C ASN A 66 -11.43 8.39 -4.60
N CYS A 67 -11.80 8.45 -5.90
CA CYS A 67 -11.99 7.24 -6.69
C CYS A 67 -10.71 6.41 -6.83
N GLY A 68 -9.54 7.07 -6.88
CA GLY A 68 -8.25 6.39 -6.89
C GLY A 68 -8.00 5.64 -5.58
N THR A 69 -8.20 6.32 -4.46
CA THR A 69 -8.07 5.73 -3.12
C THR A 69 -9.06 4.57 -2.90
N LEU A 70 -10.32 4.75 -3.31
CA LEU A 70 -11.33 3.69 -3.22
C LEU A 70 -10.97 2.48 -4.10
N ALA A 71 -10.47 2.72 -5.31
CA ALA A 71 -10.00 1.64 -6.19
C ALA A 71 -8.85 0.85 -5.55
N LEU A 72 -7.86 1.54 -4.95
CA LEU A 72 -6.76 0.91 -4.24
C LEU A 72 -7.25 0.12 -3.02
N ALA A 73 -8.15 0.70 -2.20
CA ALA A 73 -8.72 0.01 -1.04
C ALA A 73 -9.46 -1.28 -1.44
N TYR A 74 -10.25 -1.24 -2.52
CA TYR A 74 -10.89 -2.44 -3.05
C TYR A 74 -9.88 -3.45 -3.62
N GLY A 75 -8.81 -3.00 -4.29
CA GLY A 75 -7.73 -3.87 -4.78
C GLY A 75 -6.98 -4.58 -3.66
N THR A 76 -6.68 -3.87 -2.58
CA THR A 76 -6.09 -4.45 -1.35
C THR A 76 -7.03 -5.44 -0.69
N LEU A 77 -8.32 -5.08 -0.53
CA LEU A 77 -9.32 -6.00 0.02
C LEU A 77 -9.44 -7.28 -0.83
N ALA A 78 -9.48 -7.13 -2.16
CA ALA A 78 -9.52 -8.26 -3.08
C ALA A 78 -8.30 -9.19 -2.88
N SER A 79 -7.11 -8.60 -2.77
CA SER A 79 -5.86 -9.33 -2.56
C SER A 79 -5.88 -10.13 -1.26
N TYR A 80 -6.28 -9.52 -0.14
CA TYR A 80 -6.38 -10.25 1.14
C TYR A 80 -7.47 -11.33 1.14
N GLN A 81 -8.61 -11.11 0.49
CA GLN A 81 -9.63 -12.15 0.35
C GLN A 81 -9.13 -13.34 -0.46
N ILE A 82 -8.40 -13.10 -1.56
CA ILE A 82 -7.78 -14.17 -2.34
C ILE A 82 -6.79 -14.96 -1.47
N LEU A 83 -5.94 -14.28 -0.70
CA LEU A 83 -4.98 -14.91 0.21
C LEU A 83 -5.67 -15.68 1.35
N ASP A 84 -6.84 -15.22 1.82
CA ASP A 84 -7.70 -15.91 2.80
C ASP A 84 -8.54 -17.04 2.18
N ARG A 85 -8.30 -17.40 0.91
CA ARG A 85 -9.06 -18.41 0.14
C ARG A 85 -10.53 -18.06 -0.12
N ASP A 86 -10.93 -16.81 0.12
CA ASP A 86 -12.22 -16.25 -0.29
C ASP A 86 -12.15 -15.73 -1.74
N ARG A 87 -12.08 -16.66 -2.70
CA ARG A 87 -11.99 -16.31 -4.13
C ARG A 87 -13.19 -15.48 -4.60
N ALA A 88 -14.40 -15.84 -4.16
CA ALA A 88 -15.62 -15.19 -4.60
C ALA A 88 -15.66 -13.72 -4.13
N GLY A 89 -15.36 -13.48 -2.85
CA GLY A 89 -15.24 -12.13 -2.31
C GLY A 89 -14.09 -11.35 -2.95
N GLY A 90 -12.95 -12.00 -3.20
CA GLY A 90 -11.82 -11.40 -3.91
C GLY A 90 -12.20 -10.88 -5.31
N GLU A 91 -12.89 -11.69 -6.11
CA GLU A 91 -13.39 -11.29 -7.43
C GLU A 91 -14.44 -10.18 -7.36
N GLU A 92 -15.29 -10.17 -6.33
CA GLU A 92 -16.25 -9.10 -6.10
C GLU A 92 -15.57 -7.77 -5.78
N SER A 93 -14.64 -7.77 -4.82
CA SER A 93 -13.85 -6.59 -4.48
C SER A 93 -13.05 -6.09 -5.68
N PHE A 94 -12.49 -6.99 -6.50
CA PHE A 94 -11.78 -6.60 -7.71
C PHE A 94 -12.71 -6.01 -8.78
N ARG A 95 -13.95 -6.52 -8.93
CA ARG A 95 -14.98 -5.86 -9.77
C ARG A 95 -15.27 -4.43 -9.28
N ASN A 96 -15.41 -4.23 -7.97
CA ASN A 96 -15.64 -2.91 -7.40
C ASN A 96 -14.45 -1.97 -7.60
N ALA A 97 -13.22 -2.46 -7.46
CA ALA A 97 -12.00 -1.70 -7.80
C ALA A 97 -12.04 -1.22 -9.26
N ARG A 98 -12.37 -2.10 -10.20
CA ARG A 98 -12.51 -1.75 -11.63
C ARG A 98 -13.61 -0.74 -11.90
N GLN A 99 -14.71 -0.75 -11.14
CA GLN A 99 -15.74 0.28 -11.25
C GLN A 99 -15.23 1.64 -10.78
N ALA A 100 -14.54 1.70 -9.63
CA ALA A 100 -13.93 2.93 -9.14
C ALA A 100 -12.86 3.47 -10.12
N LEU A 101 -12.02 2.60 -10.70
CA LEU A 101 -11.02 2.97 -11.71
C LEU A 101 -11.62 3.64 -12.96
N ARG A 102 -12.88 3.37 -13.31
CA ARG A 102 -13.54 4.04 -14.44
C ARG A 102 -13.78 5.53 -14.18
N LEU A 103 -13.87 5.92 -12.91
CA LEU A 103 -14.12 7.29 -12.47
C LEU A 103 -12.84 8.03 -12.10
N VAL A 104 -11.69 7.36 -12.07
CA VAL A 104 -10.39 8.00 -11.81
C VAL A 104 -9.97 8.88 -12.97
N ASP A 105 -9.48 10.07 -12.62
CA ASP A 105 -8.93 11.08 -13.50
C ASP A 105 -7.83 10.51 -14.39
N ALA A 106 -7.82 10.91 -15.66
CA ALA A 106 -6.91 10.35 -16.67
C ALA A 106 -5.43 10.43 -16.25
N ALA A 107 -5.04 11.50 -15.55
CA ALA A 107 -3.66 11.71 -15.08
C ALA A 107 -3.17 10.63 -14.10
N SER A 108 -4.06 10.07 -13.25
CA SER A 108 -3.71 9.10 -12.20
C SER A 108 -4.19 7.69 -12.52
N LYS A 109 -5.01 7.53 -13.55
CA LYS A 109 -5.69 6.26 -13.87
C LYS A 109 -4.72 5.13 -14.20
N ALA A 110 -3.66 5.40 -14.97
CA ALA A 110 -2.70 4.38 -15.36
C ALA A 110 -1.99 3.77 -14.14
N SER A 111 -1.51 4.59 -13.21
CA SER A 111 -0.84 4.14 -11.99
C SER A 111 -1.79 3.45 -11.02
N ALA A 112 -2.98 3.99 -10.81
CA ALA A 112 -3.99 3.33 -9.97
C ALA A 112 -4.38 1.95 -10.54
N THR A 113 -4.54 1.87 -11.86
CA THR A 113 -4.80 0.60 -12.55
C THR A 113 -3.63 -0.37 -12.34
N ALA A 114 -2.39 0.07 -12.54
CA ALA A 114 -1.23 -0.78 -12.37
C ALA A 114 -1.13 -1.38 -10.97
N MET A 115 -1.31 -0.57 -9.92
CA MET A 115 -1.28 -1.05 -8.53
C MET A 115 -2.36 -2.09 -8.24
N VAL A 116 -3.62 -1.80 -8.59
CA VAL A 116 -4.74 -2.72 -8.34
C VAL A 116 -4.51 -4.06 -9.04
N TYR A 117 -4.14 -4.02 -10.33
CA TYR A 117 -3.98 -5.24 -11.11
C TYR A 117 -2.72 -6.02 -10.71
N ARG A 118 -1.63 -5.33 -10.33
CA ARG A 118 -0.41 -5.96 -9.78
C ARG A 118 -0.75 -6.74 -8.52
N ASP A 119 -1.41 -6.10 -7.55
CA ASP A 119 -1.64 -6.69 -6.23
C ASP A 119 -2.59 -7.90 -6.33
N VAL A 120 -3.67 -7.79 -7.11
CA VAL A 120 -4.62 -8.89 -7.32
C VAL A 120 -3.98 -10.04 -8.11
N SER A 121 -3.21 -9.73 -9.16
CA SER A 121 -2.45 -10.74 -9.91
C SER A 121 -1.48 -11.48 -8.98
N GLU A 122 -0.76 -10.75 -8.13
CA GLU A 122 0.20 -11.33 -7.20
C GLU A 122 -0.46 -12.19 -6.13
N ALA A 123 -1.64 -11.79 -5.64
CA ALA A 123 -2.41 -12.60 -4.70
C ALA A 123 -2.80 -13.96 -5.31
N TYR A 124 -3.28 -13.98 -6.55
CA TYR A 124 -3.58 -15.23 -7.26
C TYR A 124 -2.33 -16.08 -7.49
N TRP A 125 -1.22 -15.45 -7.84
CA TRP A 125 0.04 -16.13 -8.02
C TRP A 125 0.50 -16.84 -6.74
N LYS A 126 0.47 -16.13 -5.61
CA LYS A 126 0.81 -16.69 -4.28
C LYS A 126 -0.09 -17.84 -3.86
N MET A 127 -1.37 -17.81 -4.25
CA MET A 127 -2.31 -18.90 -4.00
C MET A 127 -2.16 -20.11 -4.95
N GLY A 128 -1.26 -20.01 -5.93
CA GLY A 128 -0.99 -21.08 -6.89
C GLY A 128 -1.91 -21.07 -8.12
N ASP A 129 -2.86 -20.14 -8.22
CA ASP A 129 -3.68 -19.97 -9.42
C ASP A 129 -2.95 -19.10 -10.46
N ARG A 130 -1.94 -19.70 -11.09
CA ARG A 130 -1.09 -19.03 -12.09
C ARG A 130 -1.87 -18.59 -13.33
N ALA A 131 -2.88 -19.37 -13.74
CA ALA A 131 -3.69 -19.05 -14.90
C ALA A 131 -4.46 -17.75 -14.65
N ARG A 132 -5.16 -17.65 -13.51
CA ARG A 132 -5.90 -16.44 -13.17
C ARG A 132 -4.98 -15.24 -12.94
N ALA A 133 -3.81 -15.43 -12.32
CA ALA A 133 -2.83 -14.37 -12.16
C ALA A 133 -2.40 -13.78 -13.52
N ILE A 134 -2.09 -14.63 -14.50
CA ILE A 134 -1.73 -14.22 -15.86
C ILE A 134 -2.89 -13.49 -16.55
N ASP A 135 -4.13 -13.95 -16.38
CA ASP A 135 -5.30 -13.28 -16.94
C ASP A 135 -5.48 -11.88 -16.35
N VAL A 136 -5.37 -11.73 -15.02
CA VAL A 136 -5.45 -10.42 -14.36
C VAL A 136 -4.33 -9.52 -14.88
N PHE A 137 -3.09 -10.00 -14.97
CA PHE A 137 -2.00 -9.21 -15.55
C PHE A 137 -2.29 -8.74 -16.98
N LYS A 138 -2.78 -9.63 -17.86
CA LYS A 138 -3.14 -9.28 -19.24
C LYS A 138 -4.28 -8.27 -19.29
N ASP A 139 -5.31 -8.44 -18.48
CA ASP A 139 -6.42 -7.49 -18.36
C ASP A 139 -5.92 -6.11 -17.91
N GLY A 140 -4.96 -6.07 -16.98
CA GLY A 140 -4.35 -4.82 -16.50
C GLY A 140 -3.59 -4.08 -17.60
N ARG A 141 -2.82 -4.80 -18.42
CA ARG A 141 -2.15 -4.22 -19.60
C ARG A 141 -3.17 -3.63 -20.58
N ASN A 142 -4.24 -4.39 -20.87
CA ASN A 142 -5.31 -3.94 -21.76
C ASN A 142 -6.08 -2.73 -21.20
N ALA A 143 -6.12 -2.58 -19.88
CA ALA A 143 -6.74 -1.45 -19.20
C ALA A 143 -5.84 -0.19 -19.16
N GLY A 144 -4.64 -0.23 -19.72
CA GLY A 144 -3.72 0.91 -19.79
C GLY A 144 -2.91 1.14 -18.51
N ALA A 145 -2.63 0.09 -17.74
CA ALA A 145 -1.71 0.16 -16.61
C ALA A 145 -0.31 0.64 -17.03
N ASP A 146 0.35 1.37 -16.14
CA ASP A 146 1.74 1.80 -16.31
C ASP A 146 2.76 0.71 -15.93
N MET A 147 4.03 1.12 -15.82
CA MET A 147 5.16 0.24 -15.56
C MET A 147 5.08 -0.53 -14.23
N TYR A 148 4.34 -0.05 -13.22
CA TYR A 148 4.25 -0.74 -11.94
C TYR A 148 3.61 -2.14 -12.06
N LEU A 149 2.78 -2.38 -13.08
CA LEU A 149 2.14 -3.68 -13.31
C LEU A 149 3.17 -4.79 -13.62
N TYR A 150 4.29 -4.44 -14.26
CA TYR A 150 5.34 -5.38 -14.64
C TYR A 150 6.16 -5.89 -13.46
N MET A 151 5.97 -5.33 -12.25
CA MET A 151 6.58 -5.86 -11.03
C MET A 151 5.88 -7.12 -10.50
N SER A 152 4.74 -7.53 -11.05
CA SER A 152 4.03 -8.75 -10.64
C SER A 152 4.76 -10.02 -11.09
N SER A 153 4.61 -11.11 -10.34
CA SER A 153 5.18 -12.41 -10.73
C SER A 153 4.60 -12.93 -12.06
N ALA A 154 3.34 -12.62 -12.34
CA ALA A 154 2.70 -12.97 -13.61
C ALA A 154 3.32 -12.27 -14.82
N ALA A 155 3.85 -11.06 -14.66
CA ALA A 155 4.55 -10.35 -15.73
C ALA A 155 5.76 -11.15 -16.22
N ARG A 156 6.61 -11.62 -15.29
CA ARG A 156 7.79 -12.45 -15.59
C ARG A 156 7.44 -13.77 -16.26
N ALA A 157 6.24 -14.30 -15.99
CA ALA A 157 5.76 -15.53 -16.59
C ALA A 157 5.25 -15.34 -18.03
N VAL A 158 4.70 -14.16 -18.34
CA VAL A 158 4.18 -13.83 -19.68
C VAL A 158 5.29 -13.29 -20.59
N ASP A 159 6.21 -12.53 -20.03
CA ASP A 159 7.34 -11.93 -20.72
C ASP A 159 8.56 -11.93 -19.80
N PRO A 160 9.44 -12.94 -19.92
CA PRO A 160 10.66 -13.01 -19.12
C PRO A 160 11.62 -11.83 -19.34
N GLN A 161 11.52 -11.11 -20.46
CA GLN A 161 12.36 -9.94 -20.78
C GLN A 161 11.81 -8.64 -20.20
N ALA A 162 10.51 -8.59 -19.86
CA ALA A 162 9.91 -7.45 -19.14
C ALA A 162 10.28 -7.39 -17.64
N ALA A 163 11.08 -8.35 -17.15
CA ALA A 163 11.62 -8.37 -15.79
C ALA A 163 12.81 -7.43 -15.59
N ASP A 164 13.37 -6.87 -16.66
CA ASP A 164 14.41 -5.86 -16.59
C ASP A 164 13.77 -4.48 -16.30
N PRO A 165 14.32 -3.69 -15.35
CA PRO A 165 13.94 -2.29 -15.22
C PRO A 165 14.19 -1.57 -16.55
N PRO A 166 13.38 -0.56 -16.92
CA PRO A 166 13.55 0.15 -18.18
C PRO A 166 15.00 0.67 -18.31
N PRO A 167 15.58 0.70 -19.53
CA PRO A 167 16.89 1.28 -19.72
C PRO A 167 16.81 2.79 -19.43
N ASP A 168 17.75 3.24 -18.60
CA ASP A 168 18.23 4.62 -18.44
C ASP A 168 17.26 5.66 -17.84
N GLU A 169 17.27 5.75 -16.51
CA GLU A 169 17.41 7.08 -15.89
C GLU A 169 18.74 7.68 -16.40
N PRO A 170 18.78 8.89 -16.99
CA PRO A 170 20.03 9.48 -17.44
C PRO A 170 20.98 9.62 -16.24
N PRO A 171 22.28 9.31 -16.39
CA PRO A 171 23.23 9.43 -15.31
C PRO A 171 23.20 10.87 -14.78
N SER A 172 22.83 11.03 -13.51
CA SER A 172 22.94 12.29 -12.79
C SER A 172 24.37 12.80 -12.91
N THR A 173 24.58 13.71 -13.84
CA THR A 173 25.85 14.39 -14.04
C THR A 173 26.20 15.18 -12.78
N GLY A 174 27.28 14.78 -12.12
CA GLY A 174 28.07 15.69 -11.30
C GLY A 174 27.68 15.82 -9.83
N ARG A 175 28.19 14.90 -9.00
CA ARG A 175 28.81 15.32 -7.74
C ARG A 175 29.93 14.34 -7.35
N PRO A 176 31.19 14.79 -7.17
CA PRO A 176 32.28 13.90 -6.79
C PRO A 176 32.02 13.28 -5.41
N LYS A 177 32.21 11.97 -5.29
CA LYS A 177 32.28 11.26 -4.01
C LYS A 177 33.51 11.75 -3.25
N VAL A 178 33.31 12.62 -2.26
CA VAL A 178 34.32 12.86 -1.24
C VAL A 178 34.22 11.70 -0.24
N PHE A 179 35.09 10.71 -0.41
CA PHE A 179 35.45 9.78 0.66
C PHE A 179 36.19 10.58 1.74
N ALA A 180 35.47 11.00 2.78
CA ALA A 180 36.10 11.45 4.01
C ALA A 180 36.37 10.21 4.87
N GLY A 181 37.65 9.84 4.96
CA GLY A 181 38.12 8.77 5.82
C GLY A 181 37.82 9.05 7.28
N MET A 182 37.26 8.06 7.97
CA MET A 182 37.26 7.98 9.42
C MET A 182 38.37 7.00 9.83
N PRO A 183 39.35 7.43 10.64
CA PRO A 183 40.39 6.53 11.15
C PRO A 183 39.82 5.56 12.20
N ALA A 184 40.32 4.33 12.18
CA ALA A 184 39.97 3.28 13.13
C ALA A 184 40.46 3.62 14.55
N PRO A 185 39.71 3.26 15.61
CA PRO A 185 40.16 3.45 16.99
C PRO A 185 41.27 2.45 17.36
N ALA A 186 42.30 2.97 18.02
CA ALA A 186 43.45 2.22 18.53
C ALA A 186 43.04 1.17 19.59
N LYS A 187 43.72 0.03 19.56
CA LYS A 187 43.64 -0.99 20.62
C LYS A 187 44.31 -0.46 21.88
N ALA A 188 43.63 -0.59 23.02
CA ALA A 188 44.24 -0.46 24.34
C ALA A 188 44.83 -1.81 24.74
N ASP A 189 46.06 -1.79 25.24
CA ASP A 189 46.75 -2.91 25.88
C ASP A 189 46.09 -3.31 27.21
#